data_AF-A0A5S3UR49-F1
#
_entry.id   AF-A0A5S3UR49-F1
#
_cell.length_a   1.000
_cell.length_b   1.000
_cell.length_c   1.000
_cell.angle_alpha   90.00
_cell.angle_beta   90.00
_cell.angle_gamma   90.00
#
_symmetry.space_group_name_H-M   'P 1'
#
loop_
_entity.id
_entity.type
_entity.pdbx_description
1 polymer ?
#
loop_
_entity_poly.entity_id
_entity_poly.type
_entity_poly.pdbx_seq_one_letter_code
_entity_poly.pdbx_strand_id
1 'polypeptide(L)'
;RTRVYHRWKDRFLGKSIDTSVLSAADKEIYSMWKRAASQLNFSTEEQMEVMMIEVTAKAIKRHDKILRQELGCEEYTCEKLEKFEPITKTGKEAKLGYLTCMKMMGIDTEEKNVTVLNELDEYIEGKKTAFE
;
A
#
# COMPACT_ATOMS: atom_id res chain seq x y z
N ARG A 1 -3.01 14.78 18.77
CA ARG A 1 -4.22 14.62 17.93
C ARG A 1 -4.29 13.18 17.43
N THR A 2 -3.27 12.70 16.70
CA THR A 2 -3.02 11.28 16.34
C THR A 2 -3.24 10.29 17.50
N ARG A 3 -2.53 10.47 18.63
CA ARG A 3 -2.69 9.61 19.82
C ARG A 3 -4.13 9.47 20.34
N VAL A 4 -4.94 10.53 20.28
CA VAL A 4 -6.33 10.50 20.76
C VAL A 4 -7.22 9.75 19.75
N TYR A 5 -6.99 9.95 18.46
CA TYR A 5 -7.67 9.19 17.41
C TYR A 5 -7.36 7.70 17.51
N HIS A 6 -6.08 7.31 17.50
CA HIS A 6 -5.66 5.91 17.55
C HIS A 6 -6.10 5.20 18.85
N ARG A 7 -6.10 5.91 19.98
CA ARG A 7 -6.56 5.36 21.26
C ARG A 7 -8.05 4.99 21.28
N TRP A 8 -8.88 5.71 20.52
CA TRP A 8 -10.34 5.53 20.57
C TRP A 8 -10.97 5.15 19.23
N LYS A 9 -10.18 4.95 18.16
CA LYS A 9 -10.67 4.60 16.83
C LYS A 9 -11.47 3.29 16.86
N ASP A 10 -11.01 2.26 17.56
CA ASP A 10 -11.73 0.98 17.64
C ASP A 10 -13.08 1.10 18.36
N ARG A 11 -13.24 2.15 19.18
CA ARG A 11 -14.47 2.44 19.91
C ARG A 11 -15.49 3.21 19.06
N PHE A 12 -15.04 4.12 18.19
CA PHE A 12 -15.92 5.09 17.51
C PHE A 12 -15.90 5.07 15.98
N LEU A 13 -14.82 4.62 15.35
CA LEU A 13 -14.67 4.56 13.90
C LEU A 13 -15.66 3.53 13.32
N GLY A 14 -16.43 3.93 12.30
CA GLY A 14 -17.37 3.04 11.60
C GLY A 14 -18.63 2.65 12.39
N LYS A 15 -18.87 3.23 13.58
CA LYS A 15 -20.04 2.92 14.42
C LYS A 15 -21.00 4.11 14.49
N SER A 16 -22.30 3.83 14.48
CA SER A 16 -23.33 4.85 14.75
C SER A 16 -23.39 5.10 16.25
N ILE A 17 -22.82 6.22 16.70
CA ILE A 17 -22.78 6.60 18.11
C ILE A 17 -23.95 7.53 18.42
N ASP A 18 -24.91 7.04 19.19
CA ASP A 18 -25.97 7.86 19.75
C ASP A 18 -25.43 8.64 20.95
N THR A 19 -25.29 9.96 20.79
CA THR A 19 -24.76 10.83 21.84
C THR A 19 -25.76 11.08 22.96
N SER A 20 -27.04 10.76 22.78
CA SER A 20 -28.06 10.96 23.82
C SER A 20 -27.91 9.96 24.99
N VAL A 21 -27.41 8.76 24.69
CA VAL A 21 -27.22 7.67 25.67
C VAL A 21 -25.83 7.64 26.30
N LEU A 22 -24.90 8.49 25.85
CA LEU A 22 -23.55 8.56 26.41
C LEU A 22 -23.51 9.26 27.77
N SER A 23 -22.68 8.71 28.68
CA SER A 23 -22.31 9.36 29.93
C SER A 23 -21.60 10.69 29.66
N ALA A 24 -21.58 11.61 30.64
CA ALA A 24 -20.90 12.89 30.49
C ALA A 24 -19.40 12.71 30.15
N ALA A 25 -18.73 11.75 30.78
CA ALA A 25 -17.33 11.41 30.50
C ALA A 25 -17.14 10.85 29.07
N ASP A 26 -18.04 9.98 28.61
CA ASP A 26 -17.97 9.43 27.25
C ASP A 26 -18.27 10.48 26.18
N LYS A 27 -19.13 11.46 26.46
CA LYS A 27 -19.39 12.60 25.56
C LYS A 27 -18.14 13.45 25.35
N GLU A 28 -17.37 13.72 26.40
CA GLU A 28 -16.11 14.44 26.29
C GLU A 28 -15.07 13.66 25.49
N ILE A 29 -14.91 12.36 25.80
CA ILE A 29 -14.00 11.46 25.06
C ILE A 29 -14.39 11.40 23.58
N TYR A 30 -15.68 11.25 23.28
CA TYR A 30 -16.20 11.22 21.91
C TYR A 30 -15.98 12.55 21.19
N SER A 31 -16.22 13.69 21.83
CA SER A 31 -15.98 15.03 21.28
C SER A 31 -14.50 15.26 20.97
N MET A 32 -13.62 14.89 21.89
CA MET A 32 -12.16 14.95 21.70
C MET A 32 -11.71 14.05 20.56
N TRP A 33 -12.23 12.82 20.48
CA TRP A 33 -11.92 11.89 19.39
C TRP A 33 -12.42 12.43 18.05
N LYS A 34 -13.66 12.94 17.98
CA LYS A 34 -14.25 13.49 16.76
C LYS A 34 -13.46 14.70 16.25
N ARG A 35 -12.99 15.58 17.15
CA ARG A 35 -12.10 16.70 16.82
C ARG A 35 -10.71 16.23 16.37
N ALA A 36 -10.18 15.16 16.96
CA ALA A 36 -8.93 14.56 16.52
C ALA A 36 -9.08 13.89 15.15
N ALA A 37 -10.18 13.18 14.91
CA ALA A 37 -10.54 12.55 13.64
C ALA A 37 -10.73 13.58 12.53
N SER A 38 -11.41 14.71 12.80
CA SER A 38 -11.60 15.78 11.81
C SER A 38 -10.31 16.57 11.51
N GLN A 39 -9.25 16.37 12.30
CA GLN A 39 -7.96 17.05 12.14
C GLN A 39 -6.88 16.12 11.57
N LEU A 40 -7.08 14.81 11.71
CA LEU A 40 -6.37 13.80 10.93
C LEU A 40 -7.10 13.73 9.60
N ASN A 41 -6.69 14.60 8.68
CA ASN A 41 -7.24 14.74 7.34
C ASN A 41 -7.04 13.50 6.45
N PHE A 42 -6.86 12.30 7.01
CA PHE A 42 -6.83 11.07 6.24
C PHE A 42 -8.23 10.72 5.80
N SER A 43 -8.57 11.12 4.58
CA SER A 43 -9.85 10.75 3.98
C SER A 43 -9.91 9.22 3.87
N THR A 44 -11.12 8.65 3.91
CA THR A 44 -11.33 7.23 3.60
C THR A 44 -10.71 6.87 2.25
N GLU A 45 -10.67 7.83 1.33
CA GLU A 45 -10.05 7.72 0.01
C GLU A 45 -8.53 7.53 0.09
N GLU A 46 -7.80 8.30 0.91
CA GLU A 46 -6.36 8.12 1.10
C GLU A 46 -6.02 6.77 1.75
N GLN A 47 -6.87 6.28 2.66
CA GLN A 47 -6.70 4.94 3.24
C GLN A 47 -6.93 3.82 2.21
N MET A 48 -7.93 3.98 1.34
CA MET A 48 -8.18 3.05 0.23
C MET A 48 -7.05 3.08 -0.79
N GLU A 49 -6.50 4.26 -1.10
CA GLU A 49 -5.35 4.42 -1.99
C GLU A 49 -4.14 3.62 -1.49
N VAL A 50 -3.80 3.75 -0.20
CA VAL A 50 -2.67 3.02 0.39
C VAL A 50 -2.91 1.51 0.34
N MET A 51 -4.13 1.05 0.61
CA MET A 51 -4.50 -0.35 0.48
C MET A 51 -4.33 -0.86 -0.96
N MET A 52 -4.72 -0.06 -1.97
CA MET A 52 -4.53 -0.42 -3.38
C MET A 52 -3.05 -0.50 -3.77
N ILE A 53 -2.23 0.41 -3.26
CA ILE A 53 -0.77 0.39 -3.48
C ILE A 53 -0.17 -0.87 -2.86
N GLU A 54 -0.59 -1.26 -1.66
CA GLU A 54 -0.14 -2.51 -1.02
C GLU A 54 -0.50 -3.76 -1.82
N VAL A 55 -1.73 -3.83 -2.33
CA VAL A 55 -2.18 -4.97 -3.16
C VAL A 55 -1.36 -5.03 -4.45
N THR A 56 -1.11 -3.88 -5.07
CA THR A 56 -0.29 -3.77 -6.28
C THR A 56 1.16 -4.20 -6.01
N ALA A 57 1.76 -3.75 -4.91
CA ALA A 57 3.11 -4.15 -4.50
C ALA A 57 3.24 -5.66 -4.26
N LYS A 58 2.24 -6.28 -3.61
CA LYS A 58 2.19 -7.74 -3.42
C LYS A 58 2.13 -8.48 -4.77
N ALA A 59 1.37 -7.96 -5.73
CA ALA A 59 1.30 -8.53 -7.08
C ALA A 59 2.64 -8.42 -7.80
N ILE A 60 3.28 -7.25 -7.77
CA ILE A 60 4.60 -7.02 -8.38
C ILE A 60 5.64 -7.98 -7.77
N LYS A 61 5.73 -8.08 -6.44
CA LYS A 61 6.65 -9.01 -5.75
C LYS A 61 6.42 -10.46 -6.13
N ARG A 62 5.16 -10.87 -6.30
CA ARG A 62 4.83 -12.21 -6.77
C ARG A 62 5.34 -12.45 -8.19
N HIS A 63 5.15 -11.49 -9.08
CA HIS A 63 5.65 -11.58 -10.46
C HIS A 63 7.19 -11.60 -10.49
N ASP A 64 7.85 -10.70 -9.76
CA ASP A 64 9.30 -10.65 -9.61
C ASP A 64 9.88 -12.00 -9.18
N LYS A 65 9.31 -12.63 -8.14
CA LYS A 65 9.74 -13.95 -7.69
C LYS A 65 9.72 -15.01 -8.79
N ILE A 66 8.65 -15.04 -9.59
CA ILE A 66 8.51 -15.98 -10.72
C ILE A 66 9.56 -15.67 -11.79
N LEU A 67 9.75 -14.39 -12.09
CA LEU A 67 10.67 -13.94 -13.13
C LEU A 67 12.13 -14.20 -12.76
N ARG A 68 12.54 -13.96 -11.51
CA ARG A 68 13.89 -14.32 -11.04
C ARG A 68 14.18 -15.80 -11.17
N GLN A 69 13.20 -16.64 -10.85
CA GLN A 69 13.31 -18.10 -10.99
C GLN A 69 13.48 -18.53 -12.45
N GLU A 70 12.69 -17.98 -13.38
CA GLU A 70 12.81 -18.34 -14.80
C GLU A 70 14.04 -17.72 -15.49
N LEU A 71 14.42 -16.50 -15.11
CA LEU A 71 15.62 -15.84 -15.62
C LEU A 71 16.91 -16.44 -15.05
N GLY A 72 16.84 -17.09 -13.88
CA GLY A 72 18.01 -17.55 -13.14
C GLY A 72 18.89 -16.41 -12.63
N CYS A 73 18.31 -15.24 -12.33
CA CYS A 73 19.05 -14.10 -11.81
C CYS A 73 18.21 -13.29 -10.80
N GLU A 74 18.87 -12.74 -9.78
CA GLU A 74 18.23 -11.94 -8.74
C GLU A 74 17.95 -10.50 -9.16
N GLU A 75 18.81 -9.95 -10.03
CA GLU A 75 18.74 -8.57 -10.49
C GLU A 75 18.54 -8.50 -12.01
N TYR A 76 17.55 -7.70 -12.43
CA TYR A 76 17.26 -7.43 -13.83
C TYR A 76 16.59 -6.07 -14.00
N THR A 77 16.65 -5.54 -15.24
CA THR A 77 15.98 -4.31 -15.66
C THR A 77 14.75 -4.62 -16.49
N CYS A 78 13.83 -3.65 -16.66
CA CYS A 78 12.69 -3.85 -17.56
C CYS A 78 13.15 -4.10 -19.00
N GLU A 79 14.20 -3.40 -19.45
CA GLU A 79 14.77 -3.60 -20.79
C GLU A 79 15.24 -5.05 -21.01
N LYS A 80 15.90 -5.65 -20.00
CA LYS A 80 16.32 -7.06 -20.05
C LYS A 80 15.09 -7.98 -20.06
N LEU A 81 14.09 -7.68 -19.22
CA LEU A 81 12.87 -8.48 -19.11
C LEU A 81 12.02 -8.44 -20.39
N GLU A 82 11.97 -7.30 -21.09
CA GLU A 82 11.28 -7.15 -22.38
C GLU A 82 11.81 -8.10 -23.44
N LYS A 83 13.12 -8.33 -23.46
CA LYS A 83 13.80 -9.25 -24.41
C LYS A 83 13.72 -10.72 -23.97
N PHE A 84 13.44 -10.99 -22.69
CA PHE A 84 13.32 -12.34 -22.16
C PHE A 84 12.04 -13.02 -22.61
N GLU A 85 12.10 -14.27 -23.04
CA GLU A 85 10.91 -15.07 -23.39
C GLU A 85 10.67 -16.16 -22.34
N PRO A 86 9.71 -15.97 -21.42
CA PRO A 86 9.42 -16.96 -20.38
C PRO A 86 8.92 -18.28 -20.98
N ILE A 87 9.33 -19.38 -20.38
CA ILE A 87 9.02 -20.72 -20.87
C ILE A 87 7.63 -21.13 -20.40
N THR A 88 7.31 -20.83 -19.14
CA THR A 88 6.04 -21.27 -18.53
C THR A 88 4.92 -20.28 -18.81
N LYS A 89 3.67 -20.78 -18.80
CA LYS A 89 2.48 -19.90 -18.87
C LYS A 89 2.50 -18.85 -17.75
N THR A 90 2.86 -19.27 -16.54
CA THR A 90 2.94 -18.42 -15.36
C THR A 90 4.03 -17.36 -15.50
N GLY A 91 5.16 -17.68 -16.12
CA GLY A 91 6.22 -16.71 -16.44
C GLY A 91 5.77 -15.68 -17.46
N LYS A 92 5.04 -16.08 -18.50
CA LYS A 92 4.48 -15.16 -19.51
C LYS A 92 3.48 -14.19 -18.88
N GLU A 93 2.59 -14.70 -18.03
CA GLU A 93 1.65 -13.88 -17.26
C GLU A 93 2.38 -12.95 -16.29
N ALA A 94 3.41 -13.44 -15.59
CA ALA A 94 4.22 -12.64 -14.68
C ALA A 94 4.97 -11.52 -15.39
N LYS A 95 5.58 -11.79 -16.56
CA LYS A 95 6.24 -10.79 -17.39
C LYS A 95 5.27 -9.69 -17.80
N LEU A 96 4.10 -10.08 -18.32
CA LEU A 96 3.08 -9.12 -18.75
C LEU A 96 2.61 -8.25 -17.59
N GLY A 97 2.27 -8.87 -16.44
CA GLY A 97 1.81 -8.15 -15.26
C GLY A 97 2.88 -7.20 -14.71
N TYR A 98 4.12 -7.68 -14.56
CA TYR A 98 5.23 -6.88 -14.06
C TYR A 98 5.49 -5.65 -14.96
N LEU A 99 5.70 -5.85 -16.27
CA LEU A 99 5.96 -4.74 -17.20
C LEU A 99 4.79 -3.76 -17.27
N THR A 100 3.55 -4.24 -17.19
CA THR A 100 2.36 -3.37 -17.15
C THR A 100 2.37 -2.48 -15.91
N CYS A 101 2.68 -3.04 -14.74
CA CYS A 101 2.80 -2.28 -13.50
C CYS A 101 3.94 -1.26 -13.56
N MET A 102 5.13 -1.65 -14.03
CA MET A 102 6.28 -0.75 -14.17
C MET A 102 5.95 0.44 -15.07
N LYS A 103 5.29 0.18 -16.20
CA LYS A 103 4.85 1.23 -17.13
C LYS A 103 3.80 2.15 -16.52
N MET A 104 2.83 1.60 -15.79
CA MET A 104 1.79 2.39 -15.12
C MET A 104 2.37 3.32 -14.04
N MET A 105 3.41 2.86 -13.33
CA MET A 105 4.12 3.64 -12.32
C MET A 105 5.17 4.60 -12.90
N GLY A 106 5.47 4.50 -14.20
CA GLY A 106 6.47 5.36 -14.86
C GLY A 106 7.91 5.05 -14.44
N ILE A 107 8.19 3.82 -14.03
CA ILE A 107 9.53 3.37 -13.62
C ILE A 107 10.49 3.39 -14.80
N ASP A 108 11.72 3.83 -14.58
CA ASP A 108 12.77 3.81 -15.60
C ASP A 108 13.07 2.37 -16.01
N THR A 109 13.14 2.13 -17.32
CA THR A 109 13.40 0.80 -17.86
C THR A 109 14.79 0.26 -17.53
N GLU A 110 15.74 1.13 -17.22
CA GLU A 110 17.11 0.78 -16.81
C GLU A 110 17.23 0.51 -15.32
N GLU A 111 16.19 0.83 -14.53
CA GLU A 111 16.21 0.61 -13.10
C GLU A 111 16.13 -0.88 -12.76
N LYS A 112 16.88 -1.29 -11.73
CA LYS A 112 16.88 -2.68 -11.27
C LYS A 112 15.62 -2.97 -10.48
N ASN A 113 15.05 -4.15 -10.70
CA ASN A 113 13.93 -4.70 -9.94
C ASN A 113 14.11 -4.58 -8.41
N VAL A 114 15.32 -4.83 -7.88
CA VAL A 114 15.60 -4.71 -6.45
C VAL A 114 15.48 -3.27 -5.93
N THR A 115 15.93 -2.27 -6.70
CA THR A 115 15.83 -0.86 -6.34
C THR A 115 14.36 -0.45 -6.29
N VAL A 116 13.63 -0.72 -7.38
CA VAL A 116 12.20 -0.40 -7.49
C VAL A 116 11.39 -1.01 -6.36
N LEU A 117 11.65 -2.28 -6.03
CA LEU A 117 10.93 -2.98 -4.95
C LEU A 117 11.26 -2.41 -3.57
N ASN A 118 12.51 -2.03 -3.32
CA ASN A 118 12.92 -1.40 -2.06
C ASN A 118 12.27 -0.02 -1.92
N GLU A 119 12.32 0.81 -2.96
CA GLU A 119 11.67 2.13 -2.96
C GLU A 119 10.16 2.03 -2.77
N LEU A 120 9.52 1.03 -3.38
CA LEU A 120 8.09 0.75 -3.20
C LEU A 120 7.76 0.35 -1.75
N ASP A 121 8.62 -0.45 -1.11
CA ASP A 121 8.47 -0.83 0.29
C ASP A 121 8.65 0.37 1.22
N GLU A 122 9.70 1.17 1.02
CA GLU A 122 9.94 2.39 1.78
C GLU A 122 8.77 3.38 1.64
N TYR A 123 8.22 3.53 0.43
CA TYR A 123 7.05 4.35 0.18
C TYR A 123 5.82 3.87 0.96
N ILE A 124 5.53 2.56 0.92
CA ILE A 124 4.38 1.96 1.63
C ILE A 124 4.55 2.11 3.14
N GLU A 125 5.73 1.84 3.68
CA GLU A 125 6.03 1.98 5.11
C GLU A 125 5.93 3.44 5.57
N GLY A 126 6.46 4.38 4.77
CA GLY A 126 6.34 5.81 5.03
C GLY A 126 4.89 6.27 5.05
N LYS A 127 4.07 5.80 4.10
CA LYS A 127 2.64 6.05 4.09
C LYS A 127 1.98 5.48 5.35
N LYS A 128 2.17 4.20 5.65
CA LYS A 128 1.60 3.54 6.85
C LYS A 128 1.92 4.28 8.14
N THR A 129 3.18 4.65 8.33
CA THR A 129 3.63 5.39 9.51
C THR A 129 2.93 6.75 9.63
N ALA A 130 2.62 7.40 8.50
CA ALA A 130 1.84 8.63 8.52
C ALA A 130 0.40 8.43 9.00
N PHE A 131 -0.19 7.25 8.74
CA PHE A 131 -1.54 6.87 9.20
C PHE A 131 -1.58 6.30 10.62
N GLU A 132 -0.43 6.02 11.27
CA GLU A 132 -0.32 5.50 12.65
C GLU A 132 -0.20 6.58 13.74
#